data_AF-A0A822EHD3-F1
#
_entry.id   AF-A0A822EHD3-F1
#
_cell.length_a   1.000
_cell.length_b   1.000
_cell.length_c   1.000
_cell.angle_alpha   90.00
_cell.angle_beta   90.00
_cell.angle_gamma   90.00
#
_symmetry.space_group_name_H-M   'P 1'
#
loop_
_entity.id
_entity.type
_entity.pdbx_description
1 polymer ?
#
loop_
_entity_poly.entity_id
_entity_poly.type
_entity_poly.pdbx_seq_one_letter_code
_entity_poly.pdbx_strand_id
1 'polypeptide(L)' 'EPPLPQWKQNAIDVMGFGDTDKIILQFDKTFWNSKLTTFYIAGASYPFAVSAPKKRILVFMIGGTRARRMEASRDEDTIA' A
#
# COMPACT_ATOMS: atom_id res chain seq x y z
N GLU A 1 9.00 -0.06 -36.92
CA GLU A 1 7.64 0.15 -36.39
C GLU A 1 7.35 1.64 -36.37
N PRO A 2 6.19 2.13 -36.83
CA PRO A 2 5.86 3.54 -36.75
C PRO A 2 5.40 3.92 -35.33
N PRO A 3 5.58 5.19 -34.92
CA PRO A 3 5.09 5.69 -33.64
C PRO A 3 3.56 5.66 -33.56
N LEU A 4 3.03 5.68 -32.33
CA LEU A 4 1.58 5.73 -32.10
C LEU A 4 0.97 7.04 -32.64
N PRO A 5 -0.28 7.04 -33.13
CA PRO A 5 -0.98 8.25 -33.52
C PRO A 5 -1.09 9.26 -32.36
N GLN A 6 -1.12 10.56 -32.68
CA GLN A 6 -1.11 11.64 -31.70
C GLN A 6 -2.25 11.53 -30.67
N TRP A 7 -3.45 11.16 -31.11
CA TRP A 7 -4.60 11.01 -30.20
C TRP A 7 -4.36 9.96 -29.11
N LYS A 8 -3.54 8.94 -29.40
CA LYS A 8 -3.22 7.87 -28.47
C LYS A 8 -2.11 8.27 -27.50
N GLN A 9 -1.11 9.02 -27.99
CA GLN A 9 -0.09 9.61 -27.13
C GLN A 9 -0.71 10.60 -26.14
N ASN A 10 -1.55 11.51 -26.62
CA ASN A 10 -2.27 12.48 -25.77
C ASN A 10 -3.11 11.78 -24.68
N ALA A 11 -3.79 10.68 -25.03
CA ALA A 11 -4.56 9.90 -24.07
C ALA A 11 -3.69 9.25 -22.99
N ILE A 12 -2.47 8.83 -23.33
CA ILE A 12 -1.49 8.30 -22.38
C ILE A 12 -0.98 9.42 -21.46
N ASP A 13 -0.63 10.57 -22.02
CA ASP A 13 -0.04 11.69 -21.26
C ASP A 13 -0.98 12.26 -20.20
N VAL A 14 -2.29 12.26 -20.46
CA VAL A 14 -3.30 12.73 -19.49
C VAL A 14 -3.79 11.63 -18.55
N MET A 15 -3.45 10.36 -18.81
CA MET A 15 -3.85 9.25 -17.97
C MET A 15 -3.00 9.23 -16.70
N GLY A 16 -3.64 9.45 -15.55
CA GLY A 16 -2.99 9.24 -14.26
C GLY A 16 -2.69 7.76 -14.05
N PHE A 17 -1.43 7.43 -13.78
CA PHE A 17 -1.01 6.09 -13.34
C PHE A 17 -0.50 6.17 -11.90
N GLY A 18 -1.30 5.65 -10.97
CA GLY A 18 -1.02 5.72 -9.54
C GLY A 18 -0.04 4.65 -9.07
N ASP A 19 0.41 4.81 -7.84
CA ASP A 19 1.33 3.90 -7.16
C ASP A 19 0.79 3.57 -5.76
N THR A 20 0.78 2.27 -5.43
CA THR A 20 0.30 1.75 -4.15
C THR A 20 0.99 0.44 -3.79
N ASP A 21 1.32 0.32 -2.51
CA ASP A 21 2.02 -0.83 -1.94
C ASP A 21 1.33 -1.35 -0.68
N LYS A 22 1.80 -2.52 -0.21
CA LYS A 22 1.27 -3.21 0.96
C LYS A 22 2.40 -3.73 1.86
N ILE A 23 2.34 -3.40 3.16
CA ILE A 23 3.13 -4.09 4.19
C ILE A 23 2.27 -5.19 4.80
N ILE A 24 2.74 -6.43 4.78
CA ILE A 24 2.04 -7.58 5.34
C ILE A 24 2.79 -8.04 6.59
N LEU A 25 2.16 -7.91 7.76
CA LEU A 25 2.71 -8.37 9.03
C LEU A 25 1.95 -9.61 9.48
N GLN A 26 2.66 -10.73 9.63
CA GLN A 26 2.14 -11.97 10.19
C GLN A 26 2.67 -12.18 11.61
N PHE A 27 1.79 -12.58 12.52
CA PHE A 27 2.11 -12.77 13.92
C PHE A 27 1.79 -14.19 14.41
N ASP A 28 2.42 -14.60 15.51
CA ASP A 28 2.17 -15.90 16.16
C ASP A 28 0.77 -15.98 16.78
N LYS A 29 0.25 -14.85 17.26
CA LYS A 29 -1.11 -14.72 17.80
C LYS A 29 -1.74 -13.39 17.43
N THR A 30 -3.07 -13.38 17.26
CA THR A 30 -3.83 -12.13 17.14
C THR A 30 -3.86 -11.44 18.51
N PHE A 31 -3.32 -10.21 18.57
CA PHE A 31 -3.33 -9.38 19.79
C PHE A 31 -4.27 -8.15 19.68
N TRP A 32 -4.89 -7.96 18.51
CA TRP A 32 -5.89 -6.93 18.26
C TRP A 32 -7.31 -7.50 18.37
N ASN A 33 -8.34 -6.63 18.31
CA ASN A 33 -9.73 -7.06 18.34
C ASN A 33 -10.08 -7.87 17.08
N SER A 34 -10.38 -9.16 17.26
CA SER A 34 -10.69 -10.11 16.17
C SER A 34 -12.03 -9.86 15.47
N LYS A 35 -12.87 -8.96 15.99
CA LYS A 35 -14.10 -8.51 15.33
C LYS A 35 -13.87 -7.34 14.37
N LEU A 36 -12.72 -6.67 14.44
CA LEU A 36 -12.38 -5.54 13.57
C LEU A 36 -11.65 -6.02 12.31
N THR A 37 -12.17 -5.60 11.16
CA THR A 37 -11.60 -5.87 9.84
C THR A 37 -10.73 -4.73 9.34
N THR A 38 -10.89 -3.53 9.90
CA THR A 38 -10.24 -2.31 9.42
C THR A 38 -9.81 -1.44 10.60
N PHE A 39 -8.63 -0.84 10.48
CA PHE A 39 -8.08 0.11 11.43
C PHE A 39 -7.72 1.41 10.70
N TYR A 40 -8.13 2.53 11.30
CA TYR A 40 -7.64 3.86 10.93
C TYR A 40 -6.84 4.43 12.11
N ILE A 41 -5.56 4.70 11.89
CA ILE A 41 -4.63 5.14 12.94
C ILE A 41 -4.25 6.60 12.65
N ALA A 42 -4.81 7.52 13.41
CA ALA A 42 -4.52 8.95 13.27
C ALA A 42 -3.06 9.25 13.61
N GLY A 43 -2.38 10.01 12.75
CA GLY A 43 -0.98 10.41 12.94
C GLY A 43 0.06 9.33 12.61
N ALA A 44 -0.35 8.11 12.25
CA ALA A 44 0.58 7.07 11.84
C ALA A 44 1.09 7.27 10.41
N SER A 45 2.32 6.82 10.18
CA SER A 45 2.93 6.73 8.84
C SER A 45 2.09 5.90 7.86
N TYR A 46 1.40 4.88 8.37
CA TYR A 46 0.56 3.96 7.62
C TYR A 46 -0.84 3.91 8.28
N PRO A 47 -1.72 4.88 7.96
CA PRO A 47 -2.91 5.11 8.73
C PRO A 47 -4.03 4.11 8.45
N PHE A 48 -3.95 3.33 7.36
CA PHE A 48 -5.00 2.38 6.99
C PHE A 48 -4.47 0.95 7.00
N ALA A 49 -5.08 0.10 7.83
CA ALA A 49 -4.77 -1.32 7.89
C ALA A 49 -6.01 -2.20 7.80
N VAL A 50 -5.89 -3.32 7.10
CA VAL A 50 -6.90 -4.38 7.01
C VAL A 50 -6.43 -5.57 7.85
N SER A 51 -7.36 -6.18 8.55
CA SER A 51 -7.11 -7.26 9.49
C SER A 51 -7.72 -8.57 9.00
N ALA A 52 -6.91 -9.62 9.05
CA ALA A 52 -7.33 -11.01 8.85
C ALA A 52 -7.02 -11.83 10.11
N PRO A 53 -7.86 -11.74 11.17
CA PRO A 53 -7.56 -12.31 12.50
C PRO A 53 -7.32 -13.82 12.46
N LYS A 54 -8.12 -14.58 11.69
CA LYS A 54 -7.95 -16.04 11.56
C LYS A 54 -6.58 -16.44 11.00
N LYS A 55 -5.97 -15.56 10.18
CA LYS A 55 -4.63 -15.75 9.62
C LYS A 55 -3.54 -15.08 10.45
N ARG A 56 -3.91 -14.31 11.47
CA ARG A 56 -3.03 -13.48 12.30
C ARG A 56 -2.20 -12.51 11.48
N ILE A 57 -2.87 -11.86 10.51
CA ILE A 57 -2.24 -10.92 9.57
C ILE A 57 -2.85 -9.53 9.72
N LEU A 58 -1.99 -8.52 9.68
CA LEU A 58 -2.33 -7.13 9.38
C LEU A 58 -1.73 -6.73 8.04
N VAL A 59 -2.50 -6.03 7.23
CA VAL A 59 -2.07 -5.49 5.93
C VAL A 59 -2.19 -3.98 5.97
N PHE A 60 -1.08 -3.27 5.93
CA PHE A 60 -1.05 -1.82 5.86
C PHE A 60 -0.99 -1.41 4.39
N MET A 61 -1.90 -0.53 3.98
CA MET A 61 -1.91 -0.01 2.61
C MET A 61 -1.17 1.31 2.55
N ILE A 62 -0.40 1.49 1.49
CA ILE A 62 0.44 2.66 1.27
C ILE A 62 0.13 3.16 -0.13
N GLY A 63 -0.06 4.46 -0.27
CA GLY A 63 -0.34 5.07 -1.56
C GLY A 63 0.33 6.42 -1.69
N GLY A 64 0.25 6.96 -2.91
CA GLY A 64 0.77 8.28 -3.24
C GLY A 64 2.29 8.32 -3.14
N THR A 65 2.84 9.49 -2.78
CA THR A 65 4.30 9.73 -2.76
C THR A 65 5.06 8.87 -1.75
N ARG A 66 4.35 8.23 -0.80
CA ARG A 66 4.96 7.36 0.21
C ARG A 66 5.24 5.95 -0.32
N ALA A 67 4.44 5.44 -1.26
CA ALA A 67 4.66 4.13 -1.88
C ALA A 67 6.03 4.10 -2.57
N ARG A 68 6.24 4.98 -3.55
CA ARG A 68 7.55 5.22 -4.19
C ARG A 68 8.75 5.39 -3.27
N ARG A 69 8.61 6.06 -2.13
CA ARG A 69 9.73 6.22 -1.18
C ARG A 69 10.06 4.92 -0.47
N MET A 70 9.03 4.15 -0.13
CA MET A 70 9.18 2.85 0.49
C MET A 70 9.82 1.84 -0.47
N GLU A 71 9.48 1.87 -1.77
CA GLU A 71 10.11 1.01 -2.78
C GLU A 71 11.64 1.12 -2.82
N ALA A 72 12.18 2.30 -2.50
CA ALA A 72 13.62 2.56 -2.47
C ALA A 72 14.29 2.24 -1.12
N SER A 73 13.50 1.87 -0.11
CA SER A 73 13.95 1.61 1.26
C SER A 73 14.02 0.12 1.53
N ARG A 74 14.72 -0.28 2.60
CA ARG A 74 14.72 -1.68 3.04
C ARG A 74 13.48 -2.00 3.87
N ASP A 75 13.09 -3.27 3.87
CA ASP A 75 11.94 -3.73 4.64
C ASP A 75 12.12 -3.49 6.15
N GLU A 76 13.34 -3.65 6.67
CA GLU A 76 13.60 -3.48 8.11
C GLU A 76 13.37 -2.05 8.59
N ASP A 77 13.75 -1.05 7.78
CA ASP A 77 13.56 0.37 8.08
C ASP A 77 12.08 0.78 8.07
N THR A 78 11.22 -0.04 7.45
CA THR A 78 9.79 0.19 7.32
C THR A 78 9.00 -0.33 8.52
N ILE A 79 9.54 -1.34 9.22
CA ILE A 79 8.90 -2.05 10.32
C ILE A 79 9.38 -1.55 11.70
N ALA A 80 10.54 -0.87 11.75
CA ALA A 80 11.18 -0.36 12.97
C ALA A 80 10.48 0.87 13.60
#